data_AF-A0A285PAB8-F1
#
_entry.id   AF-A0A285PAB8-F1
#
_cell.length_a   1.000
_cell.length_b   1.000
_cell.length_c   1.000
_cell.angle_alpha   90.00
_cell.angle_beta   90.00
_cell.angle_gamma   90.00
#
_symmetry.space_group_name_H-M   'P 1'
#
loop_
_entity.id
_entity.type
_entity.pdbx_description
1 polymer ?
#
loop_
_entity_poly.entity_id
_entity_poly.type
_entity_poly.pdbx_seq_one_letter_code
_entity_poly.pdbx_strand_id
1 'polypeptide(L)'
;MTASETNRPESDNSVLQAYEDSPLTPDRDPRLQKIAQFAADRNGATTRRDLSIESDLQLREIDERLNRLAAGGYVEIVGDDVDCIVLLTAAGQQLARGGR
;
A
#
# COMPACT_ATOMS: atom_id res chain seq x y z
N MET A 1 42.54 42.03 5.05
CA MET A 1 43.27 40.95 4.34
C MET A 1 43.07 39.68 5.17
N THR A 2 42.64 38.49 4.75
CA THR A 2 42.29 37.75 3.51
C THR A 2 41.70 36.40 4.02
N ALA A 3 40.51 35.91 3.62
CA ALA A 3 40.22 34.80 2.64
C ALA A 3 41.05 33.50 2.88
N SER A 4 40.58 32.22 2.93
CA SER A 4 39.36 31.50 2.53
C SER A 4 39.29 30.06 3.15
N GLU A 5 38.17 29.36 2.93
CA GLU A 5 37.97 27.89 2.74
C GLU A 5 37.60 26.92 3.90
N THR A 6 36.31 26.54 3.87
CA THR A 6 35.69 25.19 3.89
C THR A 6 36.08 24.16 4.96
N ASN A 7 35.14 23.86 5.87
CA ASN A 7 34.93 22.48 6.35
C ASN A 7 33.45 22.25 6.70
N ARG A 8 32.82 21.27 6.03
CA ARG A 8 31.52 20.69 6.40
C ARG A 8 31.66 19.90 7.71
N PRO A 9 30.60 19.81 8.51
CA PRO A 9 30.23 18.55 9.17
C PRO A 9 28.82 18.14 8.70
N GLU A 10 28.69 17.05 7.95
CA GLU A 10 28.40 15.70 8.45
C GLU A 10 26.96 15.52 8.93
N SER A 11 26.18 14.89 8.04
CA SER A 11 25.09 13.95 8.29
C SER A 11 24.51 13.84 9.70
N ASP A 12 23.27 14.31 9.84
CA ASP A 12 22.24 13.50 10.51
C ASP A 12 20.88 13.89 9.93
N ASN A 13 20.64 13.50 8.68
CA ASN A 13 19.27 13.42 8.16
C ASN A 13 18.77 11.99 8.36
N SER A 14 18.90 11.46 9.59
CA SER A 14 18.09 10.34 10.04
C SER A 14 16.69 10.86 10.26
N VAL A 15 15.97 11.09 9.16
CA VAL A 15 14.51 11.16 9.18
C VAL A 15 14.06 9.76 9.57
N LEU A 16 14.01 9.53 10.88
CA LEU A 16 13.19 8.51 11.49
C LEU A 16 11.77 8.85 11.04
N GLN A 17 11.36 8.31 9.90
CA GLN A 17 9.96 8.04 9.62
C GLN A 17 9.52 7.05 10.70
N ALA A 18 9.20 7.60 11.86
CA ALA A 18 8.21 7.03 12.73
C ALA A 18 7.02 6.77 11.82
N TYR A 19 6.86 5.50 11.42
CA TYR A 19 5.58 4.99 11.01
C TYR A 19 4.70 5.17 12.23
N GLU A 20 4.12 6.37 12.36
CA GLU A 20 3.05 6.63 13.27
C GLU A 20 1.98 5.60 12.92
N ASP A 21 1.81 4.66 13.84
CA ASP A 21 0.70 3.72 13.98
C ASP A 21 -0.60 4.51 14.23
N SER A 22 -0.84 5.53 13.43
CA SER A 22 -2.18 6.05 13.22
C SER A 22 -2.84 5.08 12.26
N PRO A 23 -4.10 4.67 12.47
CA PRO A 23 -4.87 4.00 11.44
C PRO A 23 -5.08 5.03 10.32
N LEU A 24 -4.08 5.16 9.44
CA LEU A 24 -4.21 5.85 8.18
C LEU A 24 -5.44 5.23 7.55
N THR A 25 -6.49 6.06 7.43
CA THR A 25 -7.67 5.69 6.65
C THR A 25 -7.17 5.08 5.35
N PRO A 26 -7.75 3.98 4.85
CA PRO A 26 -7.17 3.24 3.72
C PRO A 26 -6.84 4.11 2.50
N ASP A 27 -7.54 5.23 2.37
CA ASP A 27 -7.31 6.34 1.44
C ASP A 27 -5.91 6.98 1.47
N ARG A 28 -5.28 7.04 2.64
CA ARG A 28 -3.99 7.71 2.88
C ARG A 28 -2.82 6.74 3.06
N ASP A 29 -3.07 5.43 2.97
CA ASP A 29 -2.00 4.44 3.04
C ASP A 29 -1.48 4.14 1.62
N PRO A 30 -0.27 4.58 1.26
CA PRO A 30 0.27 4.40 -0.09
C PRO A 30 0.50 2.92 -0.43
N ARG A 31 0.64 2.04 0.57
CA ARG A 31 0.80 0.60 0.35
C ARG A 31 -0.55 -0.05 0.03
N LEU A 32 -1.62 0.36 0.71
CA LEU A 32 -2.99 -0.06 0.39
C LEU A 32 -3.43 0.43 -0.99
N GLN A 33 -3.10 1.68 -1.32
CA GLN A 33 -3.33 2.23 -2.65
C GLN A 33 -2.62 1.42 -3.75
N LYS A 34 -1.38 0.99 -3.49
CA LYS A 34 -0.61 0.17 -4.43
C LYS A 34 -1.25 -1.20 -4.66
N ILE A 35 -1.74 -1.85 -3.60
CA ILE A 35 -2.49 -3.12 -3.73
C ILE A 35 -3.80 -2.93 -4.52
N ALA A 36 -4.52 -1.84 -4.26
CA ALA A 36 -5.72 -1.51 -5.02
C ALA A 36 -5.40 -1.24 -6.51
N GLN A 37 -4.27 -0.60 -6.82
CA GLN A 37 -3.81 -0.42 -8.20
C GLN A 37 -3.52 -1.74 -8.90
N PHE A 38 -2.79 -2.65 -8.25
CA PHE A 38 -2.51 -3.97 -8.83
C PHE A 38 -3.79 -4.79 -9.06
N ALA A 39 -4.72 -4.74 -8.11
CA ALA A 39 -6.02 -5.37 -8.29
C ALA A 39 -6.82 -4.75 -9.44
N ALA A 40 -6.69 -3.43 -9.66
CA ALA A 40 -7.39 -2.71 -10.73
C ALA A 40 -6.81 -3.04 -12.12
N ASP A 41 -5.49 -3.16 -12.22
CA ASP A 41 -4.79 -3.53 -13.47
C ASP A 41 -5.20 -4.93 -13.96
N ARG A 42 -5.45 -5.86 -13.03
CA ARG A 42 -5.98 -7.21 -13.29
C ARG A 42 -7.49 -7.26 -13.55
N ASN A 43 -8.10 -6.15 -13.97
CA ASN A 43 -9.52 -6.05 -14.29
C ASN A 43 -10.45 -6.32 -13.08
N GLY A 44 -9.96 -6.08 -11.87
CA GLY A 44 -10.73 -6.09 -10.64
C GLY A 44 -10.92 -7.44 -9.97
N ALA A 45 -10.52 -8.56 -10.59
CA ALA A 45 -10.57 -9.90 -9.99
C ALA A 45 -9.14 -10.47 -9.90
N THR A 46 -8.61 -10.53 -8.68
CA THR A 46 -7.24 -11.01 -8.43
C THR A 46 -7.20 -11.99 -7.27
N THR A 47 -6.12 -12.75 -7.14
CA THR A 47 -5.91 -13.68 -6.02
C THR A 47 -4.88 -13.13 -5.03
N ARG A 48 -4.88 -13.63 -3.79
CA ARG A 48 -3.81 -13.28 -2.81
C ARG A 48 -2.42 -13.61 -3.34
N ARG A 49 -2.29 -14.70 -4.12
CA ARG A 49 -1.02 -15.12 -4.72
C ARG A 49 -0.55 -14.17 -5.82
N ASP A 50 -1.43 -13.79 -6.74
CA ASP A 50 -1.09 -12.79 -7.77
C ASP A 50 -0.66 -11.47 -7.11
N LEU A 51 -1.38 -11.02 -6.08
CA LEU A 51 -1.01 -9.82 -5.33
C LEU A 51 0.36 -9.96 -4.67
N SER A 52 0.66 -11.10 -4.04
CA SER A 52 1.96 -11.37 -3.41
C SER A 52 3.11 -11.33 -4.43
N ILE A 53 2.91 -11.94 -5.61
CA ILE A 53 3.92 -11.97 -6.68
C ILE A 53 4.17 -10.56 -7.25
N GLU A 54 3.11 -9.82 -7.58
CA GLU A 54 3.24 -8.50 -8.24
C GLU A 54 3.78 -7.41 -7.31
N SER A 55 3.53 -7.54 -6.00
CA SER A 55 3.94 -6.54 -5.03
C SER A 55 5.23 -6.89 -4.28
N ASP A 56 5.78 -8.09 -4.49
CA ASP A 56 6.90 -8.66 -3.73
C ASP A 56 6.64 -8.68 -2.21
N LEU A 57 5.37 -8.81 -1.82
CA LEU A 57 4.94 -8.84 -0.43
C LEU A 57 4.63 -10.26 0.01
N GLN A 58 4.86 -10.56 1.30
CA GLN A 58 4.48 -11.84 1.87
C GLN A 58 2.96 -12.00 1.92
N LEU A 59 2.47 -13.22 1.70
CA LEU A 59 1.04 -13.55 1.75
C LEU A 59 0.35 -13.06 3.03
N ARG A 60 1.01 -13.19 4.18
CA ARG A 60 0.48 -12.70 5.46
C ARG A 60 0.23 -11.19 5.44
N GLU A 61 1.15 -10.44 4.84
CA GLU A 61 1.03 -8.98 4.79
C GLU A 61 0.01 -8.52 3.74
N ILE A 62 -0.17 -9.30 2.66
CA ILE A 62 -1.29 -9.14 1.73
C ILE A 62 -2.61 -9.37 2.46
N ASP A 63 -2.70 -10.41 3.28
CA ASP A 63 -3.92 -10.77 4.02
C ASP A 63 -4.34 -9.68 5.01
N GLU A 64 -3.39 -9.16 5.80
CA GLU A 64 -3.64 -8.06 6.73
C GLU A 64 -4.14 -6.80 5.99
N ARG A 65 -3.55 -6.50 4.83
CA ARG A 65 -3.93 -5.34 4.01
C ARG A 65 -5.27 -5.52 3.32
N LEU A 66 -5.57 -6.71 2.82
CA LEU A 66 -6.87 -7.05 2.24
C LEU A 66 -7.98 -7.01 3.30
N ASN A 67 -7.72 -7.50 4.51
CA ASN A 67 -8.66 -7.37 5.62
C ASN A 67 -8.95 -5.91 5.96
N ARG A 68 -7.94 -5.03 5.97
CA ARG A 68 -8.14 -3.58 6.16
C ARG A 68 -8.95 -2.94 5.03
N LEU A 69 -8.66 -3.31 3.77
CA LEU A 69 -9.42 -2.83 2.62
C LEU A 69 -10.87 -3.33 2.62
N ALA A 70 -11.10 -4.58 3.03
CA ALA A 70 -12.42 -5.18 3.14
C ALA A 70 -13.23 -4.53 4.26
N ALA A 71 -12.61 -4.32 5.43
CA ALA A 71 -13.22 -3.60 6.54
C ALA A 71 -13.59 -2.15 6.16
N GLY A 72 -12.81 -1.52 5.27
CA GLY A 72 -13.10 -0.21 4.71
C GLY A 72 -14.08 -0.20 3.52
N GLY A 73 -14.56 -1.36 3.07
CA GLY A 73 -15.47 -1.48 1.92
C GLY A 73 -14.83 -1.21 0.55
N TYR A 74 -13.50 -1.25 0.45
CA TYR A 74 -12.75 -1.02 -0.79
C TYR A 74 -12.59 -2.30 -1.63
N VAL A 75 -12.59 -3.45 -0.98
CA VAL A 75 -12.55 -4.75 -1.65
C VAL A 75 -13.59 -5.69 -1.05
N GLU A 76 -14.06 -6.64 -1.85
CA GLU A 76 -14.85 -7.77 -1.43
C GLU A 76 -14.04 -9.04 -1.66
N ILE A 77 -13.93 -9.89 -0.65
CA ILE A 77 -13.19 -11.15 -0.73
C ILE A 77 -14.21 -12.27 -0.85
N VAL A 78 -14.18 -12.99 -1.96
CA VAL A 78 -15.13 -14.06 -2.27
C VAL A 78 -14.37 -15.38 -2.39
N GLY A 79 -14.78 -16.39 -1.63
CA GLY A 79 -14.18 -17.73 -1.65
C GLY A 79 -13.46 -18.08 -0.35
N ASP A 80 -12.75 -19.21 -0.39
CA ASP A 80 -12.04 -19.79 0.76
C ASP A 80 -10.59 -19.33 0.84
N ASP A 81 -9.89 -19.71 1.92
CA ASP A 81 -8.58 -19.13 2.24
C ASP A 81 -7.52 -19.31 1.14
N VAL A 82 -7.63 -20.41 0.39
CA VAL A 82 -6.68 -20.80 -0.67
C VAL A 82 -7.10 -20.28 -2.05
N ASP A 83 -8.41 -20.22 -2.32
CA ASP A 83 -9.02 -19.89 -3.62
C ASP A 83 -9.97 -18.70 -3.47
N CYS A 84 -9.47 -17.62 -2.88
CA CYS A 84 -10.22 -16.38 -2.73
C CYS A 84 -9.93 -15.44 -3.89
N ILE A 85 -11.01 -14.89 -4.42
CA ILE A 85 -11.01 -13.83 -5.40
C ILE A 85 -11.23 -12.53 -4.64
N VAL A 86 -10.30 -11.60 -4.81
CA VAL A 86 -10.39 -10.23 -4.35
C VAL A 86 -11.02 -9.41 -5.46
N LEU A 87 -12.19 -8.85 -5.18
CA LEU A 87 -12.95 -7.97 -6.06
C LEU A 87 -12.83 -6.52 -5.59
N LEU A 88 -12.47 -5.60 -6.48
CA LEU A 88 -12.49 -4.16 -6.17
C LEU A 88 -13.91 -3.60 -6.22
N THR A 89 -14.32 -2.91 -5.16
CA THR A 89 -15.55 -2.12 -5.16
C THR A 89 -15.35 -0.80 -5.92
N ALA A 90 -16.42 -0.05 -6.14
CA ALA A 90 -16.32 1.29 -6.72
C ALA A 90 -15.40 2.22 -5.91
N ALA A 91 -15.43 2.10 -4.57
CA ALA A 91 -14.56 2.85 -3.68
C ALA A 91 -13.09 2.40 -3.83
N GLY A 92 -12.83 1.10 -3.92
CA GLY A 92 -11.48 0.58 -4.18
C GLY A 92 -10.91 1.02 -5.53
N GLN A 93 -11.76 1.10 -6.57
CA GLN A 93 -11.32 1.62 -7.87
C GLN A 93 -10.98 3.11 -7.82
N GLN A 94 -11.71 3.91 -7.03
CA GLN A 94 -11.37 5.32 -6.81
C GLN A 94 -10.06 5.46 -6.04
N LEU A 95 -9.86 4.63 -5.02
CA LEU A 95 -8.62 4.55 -4.26
C LEU A 95 -7.42 4.23 -5.19
N ALA A 96 -7.56 3.20 -6.02
CA ALA A 96 -6.54 2.80 -6.98
C ALA A 96 -6.15 3.95 -7.92
N ARG A 97 -7.12 4.76 -8.35
CA ARG A 97 -6.89 5.93 -9.22
C ARG A 97 -6.22 7.11 -8.50
N GLY A 98 -6.00 7.00 -7.18
CA GLY A 98 -5.43 8.04 -6.34
C GLY A 98 -6.42 9.17 -6.14
N GLY A 99 -7.29 9.00 -5.13
CA GLY A 99 -8.30 9.96 -4.72
C GLY A 99 -7.83 11.40 -4.97
N ARG A 100 -8.56 12.10 -5.84
CA ARG A 100 -8.32 13.51 -6.17
C ARG A 100 -8.68 14.40 -5.00
#